data_AF-A0A4Q2YBF1-F1
#
_entry.id   AF-A0A4Q2YBF1-F1
#
_cell.length_a   1.000
_cell.length_b   1.000
_cell.length_c   1.000
_cell.angle_alpha   90.00
_cell.angle_beta   90.00
_cell.angle_gamma   90.00
#
_symmetry.space_group_name_H-M   'P 1'
#
loop_
_entity.id
_entity.type
_entity.pdbx_description
1 polymer ?
#
loop_
_entity_poly.entity_id
_entity_poly.type
_entity_poly.pdbx_seq_one_letter_code
_entity_poly.pdbx_strand_id
1 'polypeptide(L)'
;MRERGWEKEPLIGIIVTHGHLDHILNVGAVARKTGAWIAAPRLDLPNYTGQMRYRGMARVTGGLEALGRPILRFQSFTPDRLLDDGDTLDIWHGLRAVLLPGHTAGHMGFYCESLRLLFSADLFASYSWSTHLPPAIFNSDHSGIPGSVSRALELDLSGVLPNHGDRVGPETHLARLHELRSNFSPG
;
A
#
# COMPACT_ATOMS: atom_id res chain seq x y z
N MET A 1 9.08 10.27 -13.29
CA MET A 1 8.58 10.65 -14.64
C MET A 1 9.67 11.32 -15.46
N ARG A 2 10.13 12.54 -15.14
CA ARG A 2 11.19 13.24 -15.91
C ARG A 2 12.50 12.45 -16.08
N GLU A 3 13.03 11.91 -14.99
CA GLU A 3 14.27 11.10 -15.05
C GLU A 3 14.14 9.83 -15.90
N ARG A 4 12.90 9.36 -16.10
CA ARG A 4 12.59 8.17 -16.92
C ARG A 4 12.11 8.56 -18.33
N GLY A 5 12.03 9.85 -18.67
CA GLY A 5 11.52 10.35 -19.95
C GLY A 5 10.00 10.22 -20.13
N TRP A 6 9.25 10.00 -19.04
CA TRP A 6 7.80 9.78 -19.08
C TRP A 6 6.97 11.05 -18.88
N GLU A 7 7.60 12.23 -18.85
CA GLU A 7 6.90 13.50 -18.62
C GLU A 7 5.93 13.90 -19.74
N LYS A 8 6.04 13.27 -20.90
CA LYS A 8 5.12 13.44 -22.04
C LYS A 8 4.02 12.40 -22.07
N GLU A 9 4.12 11.34 -21.27
CA GLU A 9 3.11 10.29 -21.21
C GLU A 9 1.91 10.78 -20.39
N PRO A 10 0.67 10.51 -20.84
CA PRO A 10 -0.51 10.90 -20.09
C PRO A 10 -0.61 10.08 -18.79
N LEU A 11 -0.67 10.77 -17.65
CA LEU A 11 -1.06 10.14 -16.39
C LEU A 11 -2.59 10.05 -16.35
N ILE A 12 -3.13 8.85 -16.57
CA ILE A 12 -4.58 8.64 -16.66
C ILE A 12 -5.21 8.20 -15.34
N GLY A 13 -4.44 7.58 -14.43
CA GLY A 13 -4.97 6.99 -13.20
C GLY A 13 -3.94 6.92 -12.09
N ILE A 14 -4.42 6.98 -10.84
CA ILE A 14 -3.66 6.83 -9.60
C ILE A 14 -4.34 5.75 -8.77
N ILE A 15 -3.59 4.72 -8.40
CA ILE A 15 -4.07 3.67 -7.50
C ILE A 15 -3.40 3.84 -6.15
N VAL A 16 -4.20 3.93 -5.10
CA VAL A 16 -3.74 4.10 -3.72
C VAL A 16 -3.76 2.75 -3.01
N THR A 17 -2.69 2.44 -2.26
CA THR A 17 -2.59 1.20 -1.49
C THR A 17 -3.22 1.31 -0.10
N HIS A 18 -3.04 2.45 0.56
CA HIS A 18 -3.61 2.75 1.87
C HIS A 18 -3.53 4.24 2.21
N GLY A 19 -4.11 4.64 3.34
CA GLY A 19 -4.35 6.03 3.73
C GLY A 19 -3.23 6.76 4.48
N HIS A 20 -2.03 6.20 4.66
CA HIS A 20 -0.96 6.93 5.34
C HIS A 20 -0.46 8.10 4.51
N LEU A 21 -0.03 9.15 5.22
CA LEU A 21 0.29 10.43 4.60
C LEU A 21 1.38 10.31 3.54
N ASP A 22 2.42 9.52 3.76
CA ASP A 22 3.50 9.30 2.81
C ASP A 22 3.06 8.58 1.52
N HIS A 23 1.96 7.82 1.58
CA HIS A 23 1.32 7.19 0.42
C HIS A 23 0.33 8.11 -0.32
N ILE A 24 -0.29 9.04 0.39
CA ILE A 24 -1.38 9.86 -0.17
C ILE A 24 -1.02 11.34 -0.36
N LEU A 25 0.14 11.79 0.11
CA LEU A 25 0.51 13.21 0.22
C LEU A 25 0.22 14.00 -1.05
N ASN A 26 0.65 13.44 -2.18
CA ASN A 26 0.64 14.12 -3.48
C ASN A 26 -0.54 13.71 -4.37
N VAL A 27 -1.37 12.74 -3.96
CA VAL A 27 -2.42 12.16 -4.82
C VAL A 27 -3.37 13.24 -5.32
N GLY A 28 -3.94 14.05 -4.41
CA GLY A 28 -4.88 15.10 -4.80
C GLY A 28 -4.23 16.16 -5.71
N ALA A 29 -3.00 16.57 -5.42
CA ALA A 29 -2.28 17.58 -6.20
C ALA A 29 -1.99 17.08 -7.62
N VAL A 30 -1.55 15.82 -7.75
CA VAL A 30 -1.24 15.18 -9.03
C VAL A 30 -2.52 14.97 -9.84
N ALA A 31 -3.59 14.46 -9.23
CA ALA A 31 -4.87 14.25 -9.91
C ALA A 31 -5.45 15.57 -10.46
N ARG A 32 -5.51 16.64 -9.66
CA ARG A 32 -5.96 17.96 -10.14
C ARG A 32 -5.14 18.50 -11.30
N LYS A 33 -3.82 18.28 -11.28
CA LYS A 33 -2.91 18.78 -12.33
C LYS A 33 -3.04 18.00 -13.64
N THR A 34 -3.37 16.71 -13.57
CA THR A 34 -3.29 15.79 -14.71
C THR A 34 -4.64 15.35 -15.24
N GLY A 35 -5.71 15.48 -14.44
CA GLY A 35 -7.02 14.89 -14.74
C GLY A 35 -7.08 13.37 -14.51
N ALA A 36 -6.07 12.78 -13.87
CA ALA A 36 -6.04 11.36 -13.57
C ALA A 36 -7.17 10.97 -12.60
N TRP A 37 -7.86 9.85 -12.89
CA TRP A 37 -8.81 9.28 -11.94
C TRP A 37 -8.07 8.62 -10.76
N ILE A 38 -8.74 8.50 -9.62
CA ILE A 38 -8.20 7.91 -8.39
C ILE A 38 -9.01 6.67 -8.03
N ALA A 39 -8.34 5.53 -7.85
CA ALA A 39 -8.91 4.37 -7.16
C ALA A 39 -8.23 4.17 -5.81
N ALA A 40 -9.01 3.97 -4.76
CA ALA A 40 -8.47 3.85 -3.40
C ALA A 40 -9.35 2.95 -2.51
N PRO A 41 -8.76 2.28 -1.50
CA PRO A 41 -9.50 1.43 -0.58
C PRO A 41 -10.65 2.14 0.14
N ARG A 42 -11.82 1.49 0.17
CA ARG A 42 -13.01 2.04 0.84
C ARG A 42 -12.79 2.30 2.33
N LEU A 43 -12.12 1.37 3.01
CA LEU A 43 -11.96 1.41 4.47
C LEU A 43 -11.03 2.52 4.96
N ASP A 44 -10.21 3.09 4.07
CA ASP A 44 -9.31 4.20 4.36
C ASP A 44 -9.88 5.57 3.91
N LEU A 45 -11.16 5.63 3.51
CA LEU A 45 -11.84 6.86 3.11
C LEU A 45 -11.64 8.03 4.10
N PRO A 46 -11.70 7.84 5.44
CA PRO A 46 -11.42 8.92 6.37
C PRO A 46 -10.01 9.52 6.26
N ASN A 47 -9.01 8.77 5.77
CA ASN A 47 -7.66 9.31 5.61
C ASN A 47 -7.56 10.36 4.48
N TYR A 48 -8.32 10.15 3.39
CA TYR A 48 -8.26 10.99 2.19
C TYR A 48 -8.82 12.39 2.44
N THR A 49 -9.73 12.51 3.41
CA THR A 49 -10.28 13.78 3.90
C THR A 49 -9.61 14.30 5.17
N GLY A 50 -8.60 13.59 5.70
CA GLY A 50 -7.88 13.97 6.93
C GLY A 50 -8.68 13.76 8.23
N GLN A 51 -9.67 12.87 8.21
CA GLN A 51 -10.59 12.58 9.31
C GLN A 51 -10.34 11.23 10.01
N MET A 52 -9.27 10.50 9.66
CA MET A 52 -8.97 9.20 10.24
C MET A 52 -8.73 9.27 11.76
N ARG A 53 -9.28 8.28 12.47
CA ARG A 53 -9.18 8.16 13.93
C ARG A 53 -8.31 6.97 14.30
N TYR A 54 -7.01 7.23 14.42
CA TYR A 54 -6.03 6.25 14.87
C TYR A 54 -6.31 5.76 16.30
N ARG A 55 -6.04 4.48 16.55
CA ARG A 55 -6.25 3.80 17.85
C ARG A 55 -4.95 3.13 18.32
N GLY A 56 -4.90 2.75 19.59
CA GLY A 56 -3.74 2.06 20.17
C GLY A 56 -2.43 2.84 19.97
N MET A 57 -1.36 2.11 19.63
CA MET A 57 -0.04 2.68 19.33
C MET A 57 -0.03 3.55 18.07
N ALA A 58 -0.96 3.32 17.13
CA ALA A 58 -1.09 4.08 15.90
C ALA A 58 -1.42 5.57 16.11
N ARG A 59 -1.85 5.96 17.33
CA ARG A 59 -2.03 7.37 17.70
C ARG A 59 -0.76 8.21 17.54
N VAL A 60 0.42 7.61 17.69
CA VAL A 60 1.69 8.29 17.43
C VAL A 60 1.76 8.73 15.97
N THR A 61 1.50 7.82 15.03
CA THR A 61 1.42 8.12 13.60
C THR A 61 0.34 9.16 13.31
N GLY A 62 -0.85 9.01 13.91
CA GLY A 62 -1.92 10.00 13.77
C GLY A 62 -1.51 11.41 14.19
N GLY A 63 -0.75 11.55 15.27
CA GLY A 63 -0.21 12.84 15.71
C GLY A 63 0.83 13.42 14.76
N LEU A 64 1.74 12.57 14.27
CA LEU A 64 2.75 12.96 13.28
C LEU A 64 2.11 13.41 11.96
N GLU A 65 1.12 12.67 11.47
CA GLU A 65 0.38 13.05 10.27
C GLU A 65 -0.44 14.33 10.46
N ALA A 66 -1.09 14.50 11.60
CA ALA A 66 -1.87 15.72 11.88
C ALA A 66 -0.99 16.97 11.86
N LEU A 67 0.24 16.88 12.37
CA LEU A 67 1.23 17.95 12.30
C LEU A 67 1.82 18.09 10.88
N GLY A 68 2.09 16.97 10.21
CA GLY A 68 2.73 16.95 8.90
C GLY A 68 1.84 17.47 7.76
N ARG A 69 0.53 17.19 7.81
CA ARG A 69 -0.45 17.61 6.77
C ARG A 69 -0.40 19.11 6.44
N PRO A 70 -0.49 20.05 7.40
CA PRO A 70 -0.39 21.47 7.09
C PRO A 70 1.02 21.87 6.61
N ILE A 71 2.08 21.31 7.21
CA ILE A 71 3.47 21.62 6.87
C ILE A 71 3.79 21.20 5.43
N LEU A 72 3.38 20.00 5.05
CA LEU A 72 3.61 19.41 3.74
C LEU A 72 2.51 19.81 2.72
N ARG A 73 1.57 20.66 3.13
CA ARG A 73 0.46 21.15 2.30
C ARG A 73 -0.35 20.01 1.67
N PHE A 74 -0.67 18.99 2.46
CA PHE A 74 -1.54 17.90 2.03
C PHE A 74 -2.85 18.46 1.48
N GLN A 75 -3.25 17.96 0.32
CA GLN A 75 -4.50 18.35 -0.31
C GLN A 75 -5.42 17.13 -0.35
N SER A 76 -6.57 17.23 0.31
CA SER A 76 -7.58 16.19 0.29
C SER A 76 -8.06 15.91 -1.15
N PHE A 77 -8.57 14.69 -1.31
CA PHE A 77 -9.14 14.21 -2.56
C PHE A 77 -10.29 13.24 -2.26
N THR A 78 -11.14 13.04 -3.26
CA THR A 78 -12.18 12.02 -3.24
C THR A 78 -11.82 11.00 -4.32
N PRO A 79 -11.70 9.70 -3.99
CA PRO A 79 -11.50 8.68 -5.00
C PRO A 79 -12.68 8.63 -5.98
N ASP A 80 -12.38 8.51 -7.28
CA ASP A 80 -13.38 8.25 -8.31
C ASP A 80 -13.91 6.81 -8.22
N ARG A 81 -13.08 5.90 -7.69
CA ARG A 81 -13.42 4.50 -7.43
C ARG A 81 -13.00 4.11 -6.02
N LEU A 82 -13.96 3.62 -5.24
CA LEU A 82 -13.68 3.00 -3.95
C LEU A 82 -13.54 1.50 -4.16
N LEU A 83 -12.42 0.94 -3.71
CA LEU A 83 -12.07 -0.46 -3.89
C LEU A 83 -12.40 -1.28 -2.65
N ASP A 84 -13.02 -2.42 -2.88
CA ASP A 84 -13.22 -3.50 -1.92
C ASP A 84 -12.35 -4.72 -2.30
N ASP A 85 -12.32 -5.74 -1.45
CA ASP A 85 -11.54 -6.95 -1.70
C ASP A 85 -12.02 -7.68 -2.97
N GLY A 86 -11.09 -8.07 -3.84
CA GLY A 86 -11.39 -8.79 -5.07
C GLY A 86 -11.77 -7.90 -6.27
N ASP A 87 -11.99 -6.60 -6.08
CA ASP A 87 -12.27 -5.67 -7.18
C ASP A 87 -11.14 -5.70 -8.23
N THR A 88 -11.50 -5.60 -9.49
CA THR A 88 -10.54 -5.63 -10.60
C THR A 88 -10.42 -4.26 -11.27
N LEU A 89 -9.19 -3.85 -11.55
CA LEU A 89 -8.85 -2.69 -12.35
C LEU A 89 -8.32 -3.15 -13.70
N ASP A 90 -9.07 -2.83 -14.76
CA ASP A 90 -8.69 -3.10 -16.15
C ASP A 90 -7.68 -2.05 -16.63
N ILE A 91 -6.46 -2.14 -16.10
CA ILE A 91 -5.31 -1.37 -16.54
C ILE A 91 -4.12 -2.30 -16.71
N TRP A 92 -3.22 -1.97 -17.63
CA TRP A 92 -2.01 -2.76 -17.86
C TRP A 92 -2.35 -4.24 -18.13
N HIS A 93 -1.98 -5.16 -17.24
CA HIS A 93 -2.27 -6.59 -17.33
C HIS A 93 -3.51 -7.04 -16.52
N GLY A 94 -4.29 -6.10 -16.01
CA GLY A 94 -5.33 -6.33 -15.03
C GLY A 94 -4.74 -6.43 -13.62
N LEU A 95 -5.34 -5.73 -12.66
CA LEU A 95 -4.96 -5.78 -11.25
C LEU A 95 -6.16 -6.15 -10.40
N ARG A 96 -6.03 -7.20 -9.59
CA ARG A 96 -7.00 -7.56 -8.56
C ARG A 96 -6.60 -6.93 -7.22
N ALA A 97 -7.51 -6.17 -6.63
CA ALA A 97 -7.40 -5.68 -5.28
C ALA A 97 -7.40 -6.85 -4.30
N VAL A 98 -6.44 -6.87 -3.40
CA VAL A 98 -6.34 -7.87 -2.32
C VAL A 98 -6.30 -7.11 -1.01
N LEU A 99 -7.34 -7.25 -0.21
CA LEU A 99 -7.40 -6.64 1.11
C LEU A 99 -6.43 -7.37 2.05
N LEU A 100 -5.51 -6.62 2.65
CA LEU A 100 -4.40 -7.09 3.48
C LEU A 100 -4.33 -6.25 4.77
N PRO A 101 -5.37 -6.31 5.63
CA PRO A 101 -5.51 -5.38 6.75
C PRO A 101 -4.40 -5.58 7.80
N GLY A 102 -4.17 -4.52 8.57
CA GLY A 102 -3.33 -4.53 9.76
C GLY A 102 -2.47 -3.28 9.85
N HIS A 103 -1.80 -2.91 8.76
CA HIS A 103 -1.13 -1.62 8.66
C HIS A 103 -2.14 -0.47 8.71
N THR A 104 -3.13 -0.51 7.83
CA THR A 104 -4.41 0.21 7.98
C THR A 104 -5.57 -0.77 7.84
N ALA A 105 -6.80 -0.30 8.08
CA ALA A 105 -7.98 -1.14 7.88
C ALA A 105 -8.20 -1.46 6.39
N GLY A 106 -7.93 -0.50 5.51
CA GLY A 106 -8.05 -0.64 4.06
C GLY A 106 -6.75 -0.99 3.35
N HIS A 107 -5.69 -1.41 4.03
CA HIS A 107 -4.42 -1.72 3.37
C HIS A 107 -4.62 -2.77 2.30
N MET A 108 -4.15 -2.44 1.10
CA MET A 108 -4.46 -3.18 -0.11
C MET A 108 -3.19 -3.46 -0.91
N GLY A 109 -3.02 -4.73 -1.25
CA GLY A 109 -2.11 -5.16 -2.29
C GLY A 109 -2.81 -5.25 -3.64
N PHE A 110 -2.04 -5.21 -4.72
CA PHE A 110 -2.54 -5.37 -6.08
C PHE A 110 -1.88 -6.56 -6.74
N TYR A 111 -2.68 -7.58 -7.06
CA TYR A 111 -2.21 -8.80 -7.69
C TYR A 111 -2.42 -8.75 -9.20
N CYS A 112 -1.34 -8.90 -9.95
CA CYS A 112 -1.34 -9.09 -11.39
C CYS A 112 -1.24 -10.59 -11.68
N GLU A 113 -2.36 -11.22 -12.02
CA GLU A 113 -2.46 -12.67 -12.17
C GLU A 113 -1.65 -13.19 -13.37
N SER A 114 -1.70 -12.50 -14.51
CA SER A 114 -0.98 -12.93 -15.73
C SER A 114 0.54 -12.92 -15.56
N LEU A 115 1.08 -12.08 -14.67
CA LEU A 115 2.50 -12.04 -14.33
C LEU A 115 2.84 -12.73 -13.02
N ARG A 116 1.83 -13.16 -12.25
CA ARG A 116 1.97 -13.74 -10.91
C ARG A 116 2.78 -12.82 -9.98
N LEU A 117 2.52 -11.51 -10.04
CA LEU A 117 3.19 -10.49 -9.24
C LEU A 117 2.23 -9.81 -8.27
N LEU A 118 2.67 -9.61 -7.03
CA LEU A 118 1.94 -8.84 -6.02
C LEU A 118 2.68 -7.55 -5.67
N PHE A 119 2.03 -6.40 -5.90
CA PHE A 119 2.43 -5.14 -5.27
C PHE A 119 1.88 -5.14 -3.84
N SER A 120 2.75 -5.41 -2.86
CA SER A 120 2.34 -5.67 -1.47
C SER A 120 2.30 -4.44 -0.57
N ALA A 121 2.68 -3.27 -1.11
CA ALA A 121 2.76 -2.02 -0.37
C ALA A 121 3.56 -2.20 0.94
N ASP A 122 2.99 -1.74 2.06
CA ASP A 122 3.61 -1.81 3.39
C ASP A 122 3.22 -3.07 4.17
N LEU A 123 2.91 -4.18 3.48
CA LEU A 123 2.69 -5.45 4.18
C LEU A 123 3.94 -5.86 4.97
N PHE A 124 5.12 -5.59 4.41
CA PHE A 124 6.43 -5.82 5.03
C PHE A 124 7.49 -4.91 4.41
N ALA A 125 8.61 -4.76 5.11
CA ALA A 125 9.83 -4.17 4.58
C ALA A 125 10.83 -5.27 4.23
N SER A 126 11.53 -5.12 3.09
CA SER A 126 12.42 -6.15 2.55
C SER A 126 13.81 -5.61 2.20
N TYR A 127 14.72 -5.65 3.17
CA TYR A 127 16.12 -5.32 2.98
C TYR A 127 17.01 -6.53 3.23
N SER A 128 18.17 -6.59 2.57
CA SER A 128 19.14 -7.70 2.66
C SER A 128 19.43 -8.20 4.07
N TRP A 129 19.59 -7.30 5.05
CA TRP A 129 19.90 -7.63 6.44
C TRP A 129 18.72 -7.44 7.40
N SER A 130 17.56 -7.01 6.89
CA SER A 130 16.43 -6.61 7.72
C SER A 130 15.13 -6.77 6.93
N THR A 131 14.52 -7.95 7.05
CA THR A 131 13.16 -8.21 6.57
C THR A 131 12.24 -8.29 7.78
N HIS A 132 11.23 -7.42 7.84
CA HIS A 132 10.40 -7.29 9.03
C HIS A 132 9.02 -6.71 8.71
N LEU A 133 8.08 -6.88 9.66
CA LEU A 133 6.80 -6.17 9.63
C LEU A 133 7.01 -4.68 9.91
N PRO A 134 6.11 -3.80 9.45
CA PRO A 134 6.14 -2.41 9.84
C PRO A 134 6.08 -2.27 11.37
N PRO A 135 6.81 -1.33 11.98
CA PRO A 135 6.73 -1.08 13.41
C PRO A 135 5.29 -0.84 13.91
N ALA A 136 4.96 -1.33 15.11
CA ALA A 136 3.60 -1.27 15.66
C ALA A 136 2.99 0.15 15.75
N ILE A 137 3.82 1.19 15.87
CA ILE A 137 3.35 2.58 15.87
C ILE A 137 2.73 3.00 14.54
N PHE A 138 3.04 2.32 13.44
CA PHE A 138 2.47 2.58 12.12
C PHE A 138 1.28 1.68 11.81
N ASN A 139 0.93 0.73 12.68
CA ASN A 139 -0.11 -0.25 12.38
C ASN A 139 -1.38 0.03 13.16
N SER A 140 -2.50 0.14 12.45
CA SER A 140 -3.84 0.28 13.05
C SER A 140 -4.24 -0.97 13.83
N ASP A 141 -3.85 -2.15 13.33
CA ASP A 141 -4.01 -3.44 13.99
C ASP A 141 -2.84 -4.37 13.64
N HIS A 142 -1.82 -4.38 14.48
CA HIS A 142 -0.65 -5.25 14.28
C HIS A 142 -1.01 -6.75 14.28
N SER A 143 -2.10 -7.16 14.95
CA SER A 143 -2.47 -8.57 15.06
C SER A 143 -3.04 -9.15 13.76
N GLY A 144 -3.55 -8.31 12.86
CA GLY A 144 -4.05 -8.71 11.55
C GLY A 144 -2.97 -9.02 10.51
N ILE A 145 -1.74 -8.52 10.71
CA ILE A 145 -0.67 -8.60 9.70
C ILE A 145 -0.25 -10.05 9.37
N PRO A 146 -0.09 -10.98 10.35
CA PRO A 146 0.22 -12.38 10.03
C PRO A 146 -0.85 -13.06 9.16
N GLY A 147 -2.14 -12.72 9.36
CA GLY A 147 -3.23 -13.20 8.51
C GLY A 147 -3.11 -12.67 7.08
N SER A 148 -2.78 -11.39 6.93
CA SER A 148 -2.53 -10.75 5.63
C SER A 148 -1.31 -11.34 4.92
N VAL A 149 -0.23 -11.63 5.64
CA VAL A 149 0.95 -12.34 5.07
C VAL A 149 0.55 -13.72 4.56
N SER A 150 -0.24 -14.47 5.35
CA SER A 150 -0.70 -15.81 4.95
C SER A 150 -1.57 -15.74 3.70
N ARG A 151 -2.56 -14.85 3.68
CA ARG A 151 -3.44 -14.59 2.54
C ARG A 151 -2.68 -14.18 1.28
N ALA A 152 -1.65 -13.32 1.41
CA ALA A 152 -0.82 -12.94 0.27
C ALA A 152 -0.08 -14.15 -0.32
N LEU A 153 0.45 -15.03 0.53
CA LEU A 153 1.18 -16.24 0.12
C LEU A 153 0.29 -17.39 -0.36
N GLU A 154 -1.04 -17.28 -0.26
CA GLU A 154 -2.01 -18.19 -0.91
C GLU A 154 -2.21 -17.85 -2.39
N LEU A 155 -1.81 -16.66 -2.84
CA LEU A 155 -1.83 -16.29 -4.25
C LEU A 155 -0.78 -17.08 -5.02
N ASP A 156 -1.05 -17.32 -6.30
CA ASP A 156 -0.05 -17.90 -7.19
C ASP A 156 1.00 -16.84 -7.56
N LEU A 157 2.12 -16.83 -6.84
CA LEU A 157 3.16 -15.80 -6.94
C LEU A 157 4.47 -16.33 -7.52
N SER A 158 4.97 -15.63 -8.53
CA SER A 158 6.35 -15.70 -8.99
C SER A 158 7.22 -14.61 -8.36
N GLY A 159 6.61 -13.56 -7.79
CA GLY A 159 7.34 -12.49 -7.13
C GLY A 159 6.46 -11.47 -6.39
N VAL A 160 7.08 -10.71 -5.50
CA VAL A 160 6.44 -9.67 -4.68
C VAL A 160 7.23 -8.36 -4.79
N LEU A 161 6.52 -7.24 -4.85
CA LEU A 161 7.08 -5.89 -4.88
C LEU A 161 6.59 -5.12 -3.64
N PRO A 162 7.41 -5.02 -2.58
CA PRO A 162 7.10 -4.17 -1.43
C PRO A 162 7.35 -2.70 -1.76
N ASN A 163 6.74 -1.80 -0.99
CA ASN A 163 7.03 -0.37 -1.08
C ASN A 163 8.40 -0.03 -0.47
N HIS A 164 8.74 -0.68 0.65
CA HIS A 164 10.00 -0.52 1.34
C HIS A 164 10.91 -1.73 1.11
N GLY A 165 11.98 -1.55 0.33
CA GLY A 165 12.97 -2.58 0.13
C GLY A 165 14.20 -2.13 -0.65
N ASP A 166 15.20 -3.00 -0.71
CA ASP A 166 16.34 -2.86 -1.62
C ASP A 166 15.93 -3.17 -3.08
N ARG A 167 16.84 -2.93 -4.03
CA ARG A 167 16.54 -3.03 -5.47
C ARG A 167 16.75 -4.44 -6.04
N VAL A 168 16.44 -5.48 -5.27
CA VAL A 168 16.55 -6.87 -5.74
C VAL A 168 15.32 -7.27 -6.58
N GLY A 169 15.39 -8.45 -7.20
CA GLY A 169 14.28 -8.96 -8.00
C GLY A 169 13.07 -9.37 -7.14
N PRO A 170 11.85 -9.36 -7.73
CA PRO A 170 10.62 -9.68 -7.02
C PRO A 170 10.58 -11.12 -6.46
N GLU A 171 11.30 -12.06 -7.08
CA GLU A 171 11.48 -13.42 -6.58
C GLU A 171 12.28 -13.47 -5.27
N THR A 172 13.27 -12.59 -5.11
CA THR A 172 14.05 -12.47 -3.88
C THR A 172 13.18 -11.90 -2.75
N HIS A 173 12.35 -10.90 -3.05
CA HIS A 173 11.38 -10.38 -2.08
C HIS A 173 10.34 -11.41 -1.67
N LEU A 174 9.89 -12.26 -2.60
CA LEU A 174 8.98 -13.37 -2.30
C LEU A 174 9.63 -14.39 -1.36
N ALA A 175 10.88 -14.78 -1.62
CA ALA A 175 11.63 -15.67 -0.73
C ALA A 175 11.73 -15.10 0.70
N ARG A 176 12.05 -13.80 0.82
CA ARG A 176 12.10 -13.10 2.11
C ARG A 176 10.73 -13.02 2.80
N LEU A 177 9.64 -12.89 2.04
CA LEU A 177 8.29 -12.93 2.62
C LEU A 177 7.95 -14.33 3.18
N HIS A 178 8.38 -15.40 2.51
CA HIS A 178 8.25 -16.77 3.03
C HIS A 178 9.04 -16.97 4.32
N GLU A 179 10.29 -16.48 4.38
CA GLU A 179 11.12 -16.50 5.59
C GLU A 179 10.44 -15.71 6.71
N LEU A 180 9.93 -14.51 6.42
CA LEU A 180 9.23 -13.68 7.39
C LEU A 180 8.00 -14.39 7.97
N ARG A 181 7.21 -15.09 7.15
CA ARG A 181 6.06 -15.89 7.63
C ARG A 181 6.47 -16.91 8.70
N SER A 182 7.63 -17.54 8.55
CA SER A 182 8.09 -18.57 9.49
C SER A 182 8.29 -18.04 10.91
N ASN A 183 8.50 -16.74 11.07
CA ASN A 183 8.65 -16.08 12.38
C ASN A 183 7.33 -15.96 13.16
N PHE A 184 6.17 -16.24 12.52
CA PHE A 184 4.85 -16.14 13.15
C PHE A 184 4.15 -17.49 13.34
N SER A 185 4.68 -18.58 12.76
CA SER A 185 4.11 -19.91 12.98
C SER A 185 4.41 -20.36 14.42
N PRO A 186 3.40 -20.78 15.21
CA PRO A 186 3.68 -21.46 16.47
C PRO A 186 4.45 -22.76 16.16
N GLY A 187 5.59 -22.93 16.81
CA GLY A 187 6.39 -24.17 16.74
C GLY A 187 5.71 -25.36 17.40
#